data_AF-A0A3E2N3J1-F1
#
_entry.id   AF-A0A3E2N3J1-F1
#
_cell.length_a   1.000
_cell.length_b   1.000
_cell.length_c   1.000
_cell.angle_alpha   90.00
_cell.angle_beta   90.00
_cell.angle_gamma   90.00
#
_symmetry.space_group_name_H-M   'P 1'
#
loop_
_entity.id
_entity.type
_entity.pdbx_description
1 polymer ?
#
loop_
_entity_poly.entity_id
_entity_poly.type
_entity_poly.pdbx_seq_one_letter_code
_entity_poly.pdbx_strand_id
1 'polypeptide(L)' 'MSGTLHKHIRESVLRTALLHQLKNGQKAPERTARNLSELLLKFSPASSELFTYDDLLIMIKRCSIEECLNLIIQKLA' A
#
# COMPACT_ATOMS: atom_id res chain seq x y z
N MET A 1 20.02 17.78 -5.03
CA MET A 1 19.71 17.71 -3.58
C MET A 1 18.21 17.69 -3.28
N SER A 2 17.37 18.54 -3.89
CA SER A 2 15.90 18.56 -3.65
C SER A 2 15.18 17.24 -4.02
N GLY A 3 15.58 16.55 -5.09
CA GLY A 3 14.93 15.31 -5.54
C GLY A 3 15.02 14.14 -4.56
N THR A 4 16.14 14.00 -3.84
CA THR A 4 16.34 12.94 -2.83
C THR A 4 15.43 13.16 -1.62
N LEU A 5 15.36 14.40 -1.12
CA LEU A 5 14.47 14.76 -0.01
C LEU A 5 13.00 14.54 -0.38
N HIS A 6 12.59 14.96 -1.58
CA HIS A 6 11.22 14.76 -2.06
C HIS A 6 10.85 13.28 -2.17
N LYS A 7 11.78 12.43 -2.64
CA LYS A 7 11.59 10.97 -2.68
C LYS A 7 11.40 10.37 -1.28
N HIS A 8 12.23 10.74 -0.31
CA HIS A 8 12.11 10.24 1.06
C HIS A 8 10.82 10.70 1.75
N ILE A 9 10.40 11.96 1.55
CA ILE A 9 9.12 12.45 2.06
C ILE A 9 7.97 11.65 1.47
N ARG A 10 7.96 11.44 0.14
CA ARG A 10 6.91 10.68 -0.53
C ARG A 10 6.82 9.24 -0.01
N GLU A 11 7.96 8.58 0.20
CA GLU A 11 8.02 7.23 0.76
C GLU A 11 7.47 7.18 2.19
N SER A 12 7.87 8.14 3.03
CA SER A 12 7.39 8.24 4.42
C SER A 12 5.87 8.42 4.48
N VAL A 13 5.34 9.36 3.69
CA VAL A 13 3.88 9.62 3.59
C VAL A 13 3.14 8.37 3.11
N LEU A 14 3.66 7.68 2.09
CA LEU A 14 3.07 6.44 1.59
C LEU A 14 3.04 5.36 2.68
N ARG A 15 4.15 5.13 3.39
CA ARG A 15 4.21 4.13 4.48
C ARG A 15 3.20 4.43 5.57
N THR A 16 3.09 5.68 6.01
CA THR A 16 2.10 6.08 7.02
C THR A 16 0.67 5.83 6.54
N ALA A 17 0.35 6.18 5.29
CA ALA A 17 -0.97 5.97 4.72
C ALA A 17 -1.33 4.47 4.59
N LEU A 18 -0.37 3.64 4.15
CA LEU A 18 -0.52 2.18 4.07
C LEU A 18 -0.78 1.57 5.45
N LEU A 19 0.04 1.93 6.45
CA LEU A 19 -0.12 1.47 7.83
C LEU A 19 -1.51 1.80 8.38
N HIS A 20 -2.01 3.00 8.12
CA HIS A 20 -3.35 3.39 8.55
C HIS A 20 -4.45 2.54 7.92
N GLN A 21 -4.38 2.25 6.62
CA GLN A 21 -5.35 1.38 5.95
C GLN A 21 -5.26 -0.07 6.44
N LEU A 22 -4.04 -0.60 6.58
CA LEU A 22 -3.79 -1.98 6.99
C LEU A 22 -4.23 -2.28 8.43
N LYS A 23 -4.14 -1.31 9.35
CA LYS A 23 -4.70 -1.43 10.71
C LYS A 23 -6.19 -1.77 10.73
N ASN A 24 -6.94 -1.36 9.69
CA ASN A 24 -8.36 -1.68 9.54
C ASN A 24 -8.63 -3.01 8.82
N GLY A 25 -7.60 -3.64 8.26
CA GLY A 25 -7.70 -4.81 7.38
C GLY A 25 -8.31 -6.05 8.05
N GLN A 26 -8.03 -6.28 9.33
CA GLN A 26 -8.59 -7.42 10.06
C GLN A 26 -10.11 -7.30 10.26
N LYS A 27 -10.64 -6.08 10.36
CA LYS A 27 -12.07 -5.83 10.61
C LYS A 27 -12.87 -5.64 9.32
N ALA A 28 -12.23 -5.17 8.26
CA ALA A 28 -12.90 -4.83 7.00
C ALA A 28 -11.96 -5.05 5.80
N PRO A 29 -11.58 -6.31 5.49
CA PRO A 29 -10.55 -6.60 4.50
C PRO A 29 -10.92 -6.13 3.08
N GLU A 30 -12.18 -6.27 2.66
CA GLU A 30 -12.66 -5.83 1.35
C GLU A 30 -12.65 -4.29 1.21
N ARG A 31 -12.94 -3.57 2.30
CA ARG A 31 -12.86 -2.10 2.33
C ARG A 31 -11.41 -1.66 2.30
N THR A 32 -10.54 -2.31 3.08
CA THR A 32 -9.11 -2.02 3.08
C THR A 32 -8.48 -2.30 1.72
N ALA A 33 -8.83 -3.38 1.03
CA ALA A 33 -8.34 -3.68 -0.32
C ALA A 33 -8.72 -2.59 -1.34
N ARG A 34 -9.98 -2.13 -1.33
CA ARG A 34 -10.43 -1.00 -2.15
C ARG A 34 -9.65 0.28 -1.85
N ASN A 35 -9.56 0.66 -0.57
CA ASN A 35 -8.85 1.86 -0.15
C ASN A 35 -7.36 1.82 -0.53
N LEU A 36 -6.72 0.64 -0.43
CA LEU A 36 -5.33 0.45 -0.83
C LEU A 36 -5.18 0.60 -2.35
N SER A 37 -6.06 0.00 -3.15
CA SER A 37 -6.03 0.15 -4.60
C SER A 37 -6.13 1.62 -5.02
N GLU A 38 -7.09 2.37 -4.45
CA GLU A 38 -7.24 3.81 -4.72
C GLU A 38 -6.03 4.64 -4.25
N LEU A 39 -5.50 4.34 -3.08
CA LEU A 39 -4.31 5.01 -2.53
C LEU A 39 -3.10 4.77 -3.44
N LEU A 40 -2.86 3.52 -3.82
CA LEU A 40 -1.72 3.15 -4.66
C LEU A 40 -1.80 3.82 -6.03
N LEU A 41 -2.99 3.88 -6.65
CA LEU A 41 -3.20 4.56 -7.92
C LEU A 41 -2.85 6.05 -7.86
N LYS A 42 -3.22 6.73 -6.76
CA LYS A 42 -2.87 8.15 -6.53
C LYS A 42 -1.37 8.36 -6.37
N PHE A 43 -0.67 7.40 -5.76
CA PHE A 43 0.77 7.49 -5.55
C PHE A 43 1.57 7.02 -6.76
N SER A 44 1.08 6.08 -7.56
CA SER A 44 1.75 5.58 -8.75
C SER A 44 0.71 5.01 -9.72
N PRO A 45 0.48 5.62 -10.89
CA PRO A 45 -0.45 5.09 -11.89
C PRO A 45 -0.12 3.65 -12.32
N ALA A 46 1.18 3.31 -12.36
CA ALA A 46 1.68 1.97 -12.68
C ALA A 46 1.31 0.91 -11.62
N SER A 47 0.84 1.31 -10.43
CA SER A 47 0.43 0.36 -9.38
C SER A 47 -0.74 -0.54 -9.79
N SER A 48 -1.55 -0.12 -10.76
CA SER A 48 -2.65 -0.92 -11.32
C SER A 48 -2.17 -2.19 -12.03
N GLU A 49 -0.93 -2.20 -12.52
CA GLU A 49 -0.28 -3.39 -13.11
C GLU A 49 0.41 -4.26 -12.05
N LEU A 50 0.70 -3.70 -10.88
CA LEU A 50 1.45 -4.36 -9.81
C LEU A 50 0.56 -5.09 -8.80
N PHE A 51 -0.67 -4.60 -8.61
CA PHE A 51 -1.63 -5.09 -7.64
C PHE A 51 -3.04 -5.12 -8.22
N THR A 52 -3.63 -6.32 -8.29
CA THR A 52 -5.07 -6.44 -8.47
C THR A 52 -5.80 -6.29 -7.13
N TYR A 53 -7.12 -6.04 -7.19
CA TYR A 53 -7.95 -6.03 -5.99
C TYR A 53 -7.87 -7.37 -5.23
N ASP A 54 -7.89 -8.49 -5.96
CA ASP A 54 -7.85 -9.83 -5.36
C ASP A 54 -6.50 -10.12 -4.72
N ASP A 55 -5.38 -9.67 -5.32
CA ASP A 55 -4.06 -9.77 -4.71
C ASP A 55 -4.03 -9.06 -3.37
N LEU A 56 -4.51 -7.81 -3.32
CA LEU A 56 -4.56 -7.01 -2.10
C LEU A 56 -5.46 -7.68 -1.06
N LEU A 57 -6.61 -8.20 -1.46
CA LEU A 57 -7.54 -8.87 -0.56
C LEU A 57 -6.94 -10.14 0.04
N ILE A 58 -6.27 -10.96 -0.76
CA ILE A 58 -5.57 -12.16 -0.31
C ILE A 58 -4.45 -11.78 0.66
N MET A 59 -3.65 -10.77 0.34
CA MET A 59 -2.58 -10.27 1.21
C MET A 59 -3.14 -9.84 2.57
N ILE A 60 -4.16 -8.99 2.59
CA ILE A 60 -4.76 -8.49 3.85
C ILE A 60 -5.32 -9.63 4.71
N LYS A 61 -5.89 -10.66 4.08
CA LYS A 61 -6.49 -11.80 4.80
C LYS A 61 -5.47 -12.81 5.32
N ARG A 62 -4.29 -12.90 4.70
CA ARG A 62 -3.31 -13.96 4.99
C ARG A 62 -2.05 -13.48 5.68
N CYS A 63 -1.68 -12.22 5.50
CA CYS A 63 -0.44 -11.65 6.01
C CYS A 63 -0.71 -10.75 7.21
N SER A 64 0.30 -10.59 8.05
CA SER A 64 0.35 -9.53 9.05
C SER A 64 0.41 -8.14 8.40
N ILE A 65 0.16 -7.11 9.19
CA ILE A 65 0.25 -5.70 8.75
C ILE A 65 1.66 -5.38 8.22
N GLU A 66 2.69 -5.87 8.92
CA GLU A 66 4.08 -5.60 8.57
C GLU A 66 4.49 -6.30 7.28
N GLU A 67 4.08 -7.56 7.10
CA GLU A 67 4.28 -8.30 5.85
C GLU A 67 3.57 -7.62 4.67
N CYS A 68 2.31 -7.20 4.85
CA CYS A 68 1.58 -6.46 3.82
C CYS A 68 2.32 -5.18 3.42
N LEU A 69 2.79 -4.40 4.40
CA LEU A 69 3.51 -3.16 4.17
C LEU A 69 4.80 -3.41 3.38
N ASN A 70 5.60 -4.40 3.81
CA ASN A 70 6.86 -4.73 3.16
C ASN A 70 6.67 -5.21 1.73
N LEU A 71 5.70 -6.09 1.47
CA LEU A 71 5.38 -6.57 0.13
C LEU A 71 4.96 -5.44 -0.81
N ILE A 72 4.12 -4.52 -0.32
CA ILE A 72 3.67 -3.37 -1.12
C ILE A 72 4.85 -2.46 -1.45
N ILE A 73 5.69 -2.12 -0.46
CA ILE A 73 6.84 -1.23 -0.68
C ILE A 73 7.87 -1.87 -1.62
N GLN A 74 8.14 -3.17 -1.48
CA GLN A 74 9.09 -3.89 -2.35
C GLN A 74 8.64 -3.92 -3.82
N LYS A 75 7.34 -4.11 -4.08
CA LYS A 75 6.80 -4.11 -5.44
C LYS A 75 6.77 -2.73 -6.10
N LEU A 76 6.78 -1.66 -5.30
CA LEU A 76 6.77 -0.27 -5.80
C LEU A 76 8.17 0.31 -6.01
N ALA A 77 9.22 -0.35 -5.53
CA ALA A 77 10.61 0.07 -5.65
C ALA A 77 11.17 -0.23 -7.05
#